data_AF-A0A0G0BVY3-F1
#
_entry.id   AF-A0A0G0BVY3-F1
#
_cell.length_a   1.000
_cell.length_b   1.000
_cell.length_c   1.000
_cell.angle_alpha   90.00
_cell.angle_beta   90.00
_cell.angle_gamma   90.00
#
_symmetry.space_group_name_H-M   'P 1'
#
loop_
_entity.id
_entity.type
_entity.pdbx_description
1 polymer ?
#
loop_
_entity_poly.entity_id
_entity_poly.type
_entity_poly.pdbx_seq_one_letter_code
_entity_poly.pdbx_strand_id
1 'polypeptide(L)'
;MMAQIKEIVNRLNTLKYYLLGANIILVVALITLSNVGVLPLKNVGDFLFFVALSFIFALYRPGWSFLFFIGTIALENINLAPEDLGIAIRPYQFLGILTLVAVGVRYYTNRLNFKLSRFGWTEYLVVLFALGGFLGSLNASGVEVAIKQSVIIVSFALLYFLVRIFIRDLEDIKRIIPFFLTSSFVIVIYAIWQNWQFMRGGNNFEVMPGRVNATFAEADWLGMFLILLLTILYVVAYNFYSKMKILNLNYKTYIFGYSCFVWLLIILSWMALIITVARSAWLGAGVVTIGMLGYLLLKKKIILSLMLSGAIVLAVGLVYIFNLTNFQLGNRIQSAASGDQEITIACKEDVQISSPIENTNQLKQYNCEHINLEDLEKEMVAGKIIKKIYRKDPNVSIRKEIYSKSFAEIKNNLVFGIGWGNISDVLGKDERGAGLNSSNIFLEVWLGAGIFGIISFLILIGYILLRGKLFFWKKILGGKFWRQDSGMDFFHLFLVLGAVAIIVPNLFNAGIMLGFLWVWMGVALARS
;
A
#
# COMPACT_ATOMS: atom_id res chain seq x y z
N MET A 1 8.48 -40.97 24.78
CA MET A 1 8.66 -40.31 23.46
C MET A 1 7.33 -39.91 22.81
N MET A 2 6.38 -40.81 22.56
CA MET A 2 5.06 -40.43 21.99
C MET A 2 4.24 -39.46 22.87
N ALA A 3 4.25 -39.60 24.20
CA ALA A 3 3.55 -38.67 25.10
C ALA A 3 4.15 -37.26 25.10
N GLN A 4 5.49 -37.15 25.04
CA GLN A 4 6.19 -35.87 24.93
C GLN A 4 6.01 -35.23 23.54
N ILE A 5 5.96 -36.02 22.46
CA ILE A 5 5.59 -35.53 21.13
C ILE A 5 4.13 -35.04 21.13
N LYS A 6 3.20 -35.76 21.77
CA LYS A 6 1.80 -35.35 21.91
C LYS A 6 1.67 -34.06 22.72
N GLU A 7 2.48 -33.87 23.76
CA GLU A 7 2.50 -32.65 24.56
C GLU A 7 3.16 -31.48 23.82
N ILE A 8 4.20 -31.71 23.01
CA ILE A 8 4.81 -30.71 22.12
C ILE A 8 3.84 -30.30 21.01
N VAL A 9 3.12 -31.26 20.42
CA VAL A 9 2.06 -31.03 19.42
C VAL A 9 0.84 -30.34 20.02
N ASN A 10 0.46 -30.63 21.27
CA ASN A 10 -0.62 -29.94 21.98
C ASN A 10 -0.22 -28.54 22.50
N ARG A 11 1.06 -28.31 22.80
CA ARG A 11 1.58 -26.99 23.22
C ARG A 11 1.81 -26.05 22.05
N LEU A 12 2.04 -26.58 20.85
CA LEU A 12 1.88 -25.82 19.62
C LEU A 12 0.40 -25.54 19.47
N ASN A 13 -0.01 -24.28 19.59
CA ASN A 13 -1.41 -23.86 19.49
C ASN A 13 -1.92 -24.11 18.05
N THR A 14 -2.28 -25.37 17.76
CA THR A 14 -2.54 -25.93 16.42
C THR A 14 -3.55 -25.09 15.65
N LEU A 15 -4.57 -24.60 16.34
CA LEU A 15 -5.59 -23.70 15.79
C LEU A 15 -5.00 -22.43 15.15
N LYS A 16 -3.97 -21.82 15.76
CA LYS A 16 -3.33 -20.61 15.22
C LYS A 16 -2.65 -20.90 13.88
N TYR A 17 -1.96 -22.03 13.76
CA TYR A 17 -1.28 -22.43 12.52
C TYR A 17 -2.28 -22.82 11.44
N TYR A 18 -3.37 -23.52 11.78
CA TYR A 18 -4.44 -23.81 10.84
C TYR A 18 -5.09 -22.55 10.28
N LEU A 19 -5.34 -21.53 11.12
CA LEU A 19 -5.90 -20.26 10.64
C LEU A 19 -4.92 -19.51 9.72
N LEU A 20 -3.61 -19.54 10.02
CA LEU A 20 -2.61 -18.94 9.14
C LEU A 20 -2.47 -19.70 7.81
N GLY A 21 -2.50 -21.04 7.85
CA GLY A 21 -2.52 -21.87 6.65
C GLY A 21 -3.77 -21.60 5.80
N ALA A 22 -4.95 -21.54 6.44
CA ALA A 22 -6.19 -21.18 5.78
C ALA A 22 -6.14 -19.77 5.16
N ASN A 23 -5.49 -18.80 5.82
CA ASN A 23 -5.30 -17.46 5.27
C ASN A 23 -4.43 -17.48 3.99
N ILE A 24 -3.33 -18.23 4.01
CA ILE A 24 -2.47 -18.39 2.82
C ILE A 24 -3.26 -19.04 1.68
N ILE A 25 -3.98 -20.13 1.97
CA ILE A 25 -4.81 -20.84 0.98
C ILE A 25 -5.87 -19.90 0.42
N LEU A 26 -6.56 -19.12 1.26
CA LEU A 26 -7.56 -18.15 0.85
C LEU A 26 -6.98 -17.12 -0.12
N VAL A 27 -5.84 -16.51 0.22
CA VAL A 27 -5.19 -15.49 -0.62
C VAL A 27 -4.74 -16.08 -1.95
N VAL A 28 -4.09 -17.25 -1.94
CA VAL A 28 -3.65 -17.94 -3.17
C VAL A 28 -4.85 -18.32 -4.04
N ALA A 29 -5.94 -18.84 -3.43
CA ALA A 29 -7.14 -19.22 -4.15
C ALA A 29 -7.80 -18.01 -4.81
N LEU A 30 -7.95 -16.89 -4.09
CA LEU A 30 -8.54 -15.68 -4.66
C LEU A 30 -7.74 -15.15 -5.85
N ILE A 31 -6.41 -15.11 -5.75
CA ILE A 31 -5.53 -14.70 -6.87
C ILE A 31 -5.69 -15.65 -8.06
N THR A 32 -5.64 -16.96 -7.81
CA THR A 32 -5.72 -17.97 -8.87
C THR A 32 -7.08 -17.94 -9.57
N LEU A 33 -8.18 -17.87 -8.81
CA LEU A 33 -9.54 -17.80 -9.36
C LEU A 33 -9.77 -16.51 -10.14
N SER A 34 -9.17 -15.39 -9.71
CA SER A 34 -9.18 -14.14 -10.47
C SER A 34 -8.42 -14.28 -11.79
N ASN A 35 -7.21 -14.86 -11.77
CA ASN A 35 -6.39 -15.02 -12.98
C ASN A 35 -6.99 -15.99 -14.00
N VAL A 36 -7.68 -17.03 -13.54
CA VAL A 36 -8.38 -18.00 -14.40
C VAL A 36 -9.72 -17.46 -14.93
N GLY A 37 -10.19 -16.31 -14.44
CA GLY A 37 -11.47 -15.71 -14.86
C GLY A 37 -12.70 -16.39 -14.25
N VAL A 38 -12.54 -17.06 -13.10
CA VAL A 38 -13.66 -17.58 -12.28
C VAL A 38 -14.25 -16.45 -11.41
N LEU A 39 -13.42 -15.50 -11.01
CA LEU A 39 -13.84 -14.26 -10.35
C LEU A 39 -13.80 -13.09 -11.36
N PRO A 40 -14.80 -12.18 -11.37
CA PRO A 40 -15.98 -12.15 -10.51
C PRO A 40 -16.94 -13.33 -10.73
N LEU A 41 -17.73 -13.66 -9.71
CA LEU A 41 -18.71 -14.74 -9.83
C LEU A 41 -19.72 -14.41 -10.93
N LYS A 42 -19.95 -15.35 -11.85
CA LYS A 42 -20.80 -15.09 -13.03
C LYS A 42 -22.28 -14.93 -12.66
N ASN A 43 -22.78 -15.71 -11.70
CA ASN A 43 -24.19 -15.71 -11.33
C ASN A 43 -24.42 -15.01 -9.99
N VAL A 44 -25.51 -14.24 -9.89
CA VAL A 44 -25.97 -13.63 -8.63
C VAL A 44 -26.28 -14.69 -7.57
N GLY A 45 -26.82 -15.85 -7.96
CA GLY A 45 -27.12 -16.95 -7.04
C GLY A 45 -25.88 -17.49 -6.32
N ASP A 46 -24.79 -17.72 -7.05
CA ASP A 46 -23.52 -18.21 -6.49
C ASP A 46 -22.94 -17.17 -5.52
N PHE A 47 -22.99 -15.89 -5.91
CA PHE A 47 -22.56 -14.79 -5.05
C PHE A 47 -23.36 -14.74 -3.74
N LEU A 48 -24.70 -14.83 -3.80
CA LEU A 48 -25.54 -14.84 -2.60
C LEU A 48 -25.30 -16.08 -1.72
N PHE A 49 -25.01 -17.24 -2.31
CA PHE A 49 -24.63 -18.44 -1.56
C PHE A 49 -23.35 -18.19 -0.75
N PHE A 50 -22.30 -17.63 -1.37
CA PHE A 50 -21.06 -17.30 -0.66
C PHE A 50 -21.24 -16.17 0.37
N VAL A 51 -22.11 -15.17 0.10
CA VAL A 51 -22.52 -14.16 1.09
C VAL A 51 -23.12 -14.83 2.33
N ALA A 52 -24.10 -15.72 2.14
CA ALA A 52 -24.77 -16.40 3.24
C ALA A 52 -23.80 -17.28 4.05
N LEU A 53 -22.96 -18.07 3.37
CA LEU A 53 -21.97 -18.94 4.03
C LEU A 53 -20.96 -18.12 4.84
N SER A 54 -20.43 -17.04 4.24
CA SER A 54 -19.44 -16.16 4.88
C SER A 54 -20.06 -15.38 6.04
N PHE A 55 -21.34 -15.01 5.92
CA PHE A 55 -22.08 -14.36 6.99
C PHE A 55 -22.33 -15.29 8.18
N ILE A 56 -22.74 -16.54 7.94
CA ILE A 56 -22.88 -17.56 9.00
C ILE A 56 -21.53 -17.78 9.70
N PHE A 57 -20.44 -17.86 8.93
CA PHE A 57 -19.09 -17.96 9.48
C PHE A 57 -18.74 -16.74 10.37
N ALA A 58 -19.02 -15.52 9.89
CA ALA A 58 -18.79 -14.29 10.62
C ALA A 58 -19.65 -14.18 11.89
N LEU A 59 -20.90 -14.66 11.87
CA LEU A 59 -21.77 -14.75 13.05
C LEU A 59 -21.20 -15.70 14.10
N TYR A 60 -20.74 -16.88 13.66
CA TYR A 60 -20.19 -17.90 14.56
C TYR A 60 -18.86 -17.45 15.18
N ARG A 61 -17.90 -16.98 14.36
CA ARG A 61 -16.55 -16.57 14.78
C ARG A 61 -16.15 -15.22 14.17
N PRO A 62 -16.70 -14.09 14.68
CA PRO A 62 -16.43 -12.77 14.11
C PRO A 62 -14.95 -12.37 14.21
N GLY A 63 -14.25 -12.83 15.25
CA GLY A 63 -12.80 -12.62 15.39
C GLY A 63 -11.97 -13.33 14.31
N TRP A 64 -12.38 -14.51 13.83
CA TRP A 64 -11.67 -15.20 12.75
C TRP A 64 -11.93 -14.53 11.40
N SER A 65 -13.19 -14.14 11.16
CA SER A 65 -13.58 -13.34 9.99
C SER A 65 -12.77 -12.03 9.92
N PHE A 66 -12.60 -11.35 11.06
CA PHE A 66 -11.74 -10.17 11.15
C PHE A 66 -10.27 -10.46 10.80
N LEU A 67 -9.72 -11.61 11.20
CA LEU A 67 -8.33 -11.98 10.86
C LEU A 67 -8.17 -12.24 9.35
N PHE A 68 -9.15 -12.88 8.71
CA PHE A 68 -9.16 -13.05 7.24
C PHE A 68 -9.40 -11.74 6.49
N PHE A 69 -10.18 -10.82 7.06
CA PHE A 69 -10.27 -9.44 6.57
C PHE A 69 -8.88 -8.77 6.53
N ILE A 70 -8.11 -8.86 7.62
CA ILE A 70 -6.74 -8.32 7.65
C ILE A 70 -5.85 -9.02 6.61
N GLY A 71 -5.97 -10.34 6.46
CA GLY A 71 -5.20 -11.12 5.50
C GLY A 71 -5.56 -10.87 4.03
N THR A 72 -6.73 -10.31 3.74
CA THR A 72 -7.18 -10.02 2.38
C THR A 72 -7.05 -8.54 2.00
N ILE A 73 -6.49 -7.70 2.89
CA ILE A 73 -6.44 -6.24 2.71
C ILE A 73 -5.61 -5.79 1.50
N ALA A 74 -4.69 -6.62 1.02
CA ALA A 74 -3.85 -6.33 -0.13
C ALA A 74 -4.52 -6.67 -1.47
N LEU A 75 -5.67 -7.36 -1.46
CA LEU A 75 -6.37 -7.82 -2.66
C LEU A 75 -7.29 -6.72 -3.22
N GLU A 76 -6.70 -5.73 -3.87
CA GLU A 76 -7.37 -4.51 -4.32
C GLU A 76 -8.02 -4.63 -5.72
N ASN A 77 -7.45 -5.45 -6.60
CA ASN A 77 -7.87 -5.64 -7.99
C ASN A 77 -8.67 -6.94 -8.21
N ILE A 78 -9.06 -7.62 -7.13
CA ILE A 78 -9.91 -8.82 -7.21
C ILE A 78 -11.34 -8.39 -6.90
N ASN A 79 -12.25 -8.65 -7.82
CA ASN A 79 -13.68 -8.42 -7.63
C ASN A 79 -14.40 -9.75 -7.33
N LEU A 80 -15.27 -9.76 -6.32
CA LEU A 80 -16.11 -10.91 -5.98
C LEU A 80 -17.52 -10.81 -6.57
N ALA A 81 -18.03 -9.59 -6.77
CA ALA A 81 -19.41 -9.37 -7.17
C ALA A 81 -19.61 -9.56 -8.68
N PRO A 82 -20.70 -10.22 -9.11
CA PRO A 82 -21.06 -10.35 -10.52
C PRO A 82 -21.15 -9.02 -11.25
N GLU A 83 -20.74 -9.02 -12.52
CA GLU A 83 -20.82 -7.83 -13.38
C GLU A 83 -22.25 -7.31 -13.53
N ASP A 84 -23.25 -8.20 -13.52
CA ASP A 84 -24.68 -7.88 -13.56
C ASP A 84 -25.16 -6.97 -12.43
N LEU A 85 -24.47 -6.99 -11.28
CA LEU A 85 -24.82 -6.10 -10.15
C LEU A 85 -24.28 -4.68 -10.33
N GLY A 86 -23.40 -4.44 -11.31
CA GLY A 86 -22.80 -3.13 -11.58
C GLY A 86 -21.95 -2.58 -10.42
N ILE A 87 -21.53 -3.43 -9.48
CA ILE A 87 -20.72 -3.06 -8.31
C ILE A 87 -19.46 -3.91 -8.25
N ALA A 88 -18.35 -3.31 -7.82
CA ALA A 88 -17.13 -4.01 -7.52
C ALA A 88 -16.99 -4.16 -6.00
N ILE A 89 -16.94 -5.40 -5.50
CA ILE A 89 -16.74 -5.70 -4.08
C ILE A 89 -15.42 -6.46 -3.93
N ARG A 90 -14.45 -5.82 -3.28
CA ARG A 90 -13.14 -6.42 -2.98
C ARG A 90 -13.23 -7.43 -1.83
N PRO A 91 -12.37 -8.47 -1.77
CA PRO A 91 -12.40 -9.48 -0.72
C PRO A 91 -12.41 -8.93 0.72
N TYR A 92 -11.60 -7.90 0.99
CA TYR A 92 -11.57 -7.29 2.32
C TYR A 92 -12.82 -6.44 2.61
N GLN A 93 -13.44 -5.80 1.60
CA GLN A 93 -14.72 -5.11 1.79
C GLN A 93 -15.82 -6.11 2.09
N PHE A 94 -15.85 -7.23 1.36
CA PHE A 94 -16.78 -8.33 1.56
C PHE A 94 -16.69 -8.89 2.98
N LEU A 95 -15.50 -9.33 3.41
CA LEU A 95 -15.30 -9.86 4.76
C LEU A 95 -15.52 -8.78 5.83
N GLY A 96 -15.09 -7.54 5.58
CA GLY A 96 -15.24 -6.43 6.51
C GLY A 96 -16.71 -6.09 6.79
N ILE A 97 -17.51 -5.91 5.74
CA ILE A 97 -18.94 -5.59 5.84
C ILE A 97 -19.68 -6.74 6.53
N LEU A 98 -19.46 -7.99 6.11
CA LEU A 98 -20.12 -9.14 6.73
C LEU A 98 -19.75 -9.31 8.21
N THR A 99 -18.49 -9.04 8.56
CA THR A 99 -18.06 -9.05 9.97
C THR A 99 -18.76 -7.95 10.77
N LEU A 100 -18.90 -6.75 10.19
CA LEU A 100 -19.59 -5.63 10.85
C LEU A 100 -21.07 -5.93 11.07
N VAL A 101 -21.77 -6.46 10.06
CA VAL A 101 -23.17 -6.87 10.17
C VAL A 101 -23.31 -7.99 11.21
N ALA A 102 -22.41 -8.98 11.22
CA ALA A 102 -22.43 -10.06 12.20
C ALA A 102 -22.23 -9.56 13.64
N VAL A 103 -21.32 -8.60 13.85
CA VAL A 103 -21.14 -7.92 15.14
C VAL A 103 -22.41 -7.16 15.53
N GLY A 104 -23.05 -6.47 14.59
CA GLY A 104 -24.32 -5.78 14.80
C GLY A 104 -25.44 -6.72 15.26
N VAL A 105 -25.67 -7.82 14.55
CA VAL A 105 -26.67 -8.83 14.93
C VAL A 105 -26.37 -9.41 16.32
N ARG A 106 -25.11 -9.73 16.62
CA ARG A 106 -24.72 -10.23 17.94
C ARG A 106 -24.89 -9.20 19.05
N TYR A 107 -24.70 -7.93 18.74
CA TYR A 107 -24.94 -6.83 19.68
C TYR A 107 -26.44 -6.73 20.01
N TYR A 108 -27.31 -6.65 19.00
CA TYR A 108 -28.76 -6.57 19.21
C TYR A 108 -29.37 -7.82 19.87
N THR A 109 -28.79 -9.00 19.63
CA THR A 109 -29.22 -10.25 20.27
C THR A 109 -28.60 -10.47 21.65
N ASN A 110 -27.81 -9.52 22.19
CA ASN A 110 -27.08 -9.64 23.45
C ASN A 110 -26.13 -10.86 23.52
N ARG A 111 -25.64 -11.33 22.37
CA ARG A 111 -24.70 -12.47 22.22
C ARG A 111 -23.28 -12.01 21.90
N LEU A 112 -22.97 -10.74 22.14
CA LEU A 112 -21.64 -10.18 21.88
C LEU A 112 -20.69 -10.49 23.05
N ASN A 113 -19.66 -11.28 22.79
CA ASN A 113 -18.74 -11.78 23.82
C ASN A 113 -17.64 -10.77 24.20
N PHE A 114 -17.68 -9.55 23.66
CA PHE A 114 -16.73 -8.49 23.95
C PHE A 114 -17.46 -7.14 24.01
N LYS A 115 -16.96 -6.21 24.82
CA LYS A 115 -17.53 -4.85 24.93
C LYS A 115 -17.23 -4.08 23.66
N LEU A 116 -18.08 -3.20 23.14
CA LEU A 116 -17.71 -2.32 22.01
C LEU A 116 -16.72 -1.21 22.42
N SER A 117 -15.98 -0.66 21.45
CA SER A 117 -15.11 0.48 21.71
C SER A 117 -15.94 1.72 22.01
N ARG A 118 -15.45 2.60 22.90
CA ARG A 118 -16.11 3.89 23.15
C ARG A 118 -15.82 4.83 21.99
N PHE A 119 -16.84 5.52 21.52
CA PHE A 119 -16.71 6.55 20.49
C PHE A 119 -15.87 7.70 21.02
N GLY A 120 -14.71 7.94 20.42
CA GLY A 120 -13.80 9.03 20.79
C GLY A 120 -13.87 10.18 19.79
N TRP A 121 -13.14 11.25 20.07
CA TRP A 121 -13.07 12.44 19.21
C TRP A 121 -12.48 12.11 17.82
N THR A 122 -11.57 11.14 17.72
CA THR A 122 -11.01 10.69 16.44
C THR A 122 -12.03 9.99 15.56
N GLU A 123 -12.95 9.24 16.16
CA GLU A 123 -14.06 8.59 15.46
C GLU A 123 -15.03 9.63 14.88
N TYR A 124 -15.31 10.72 15.61
CA TYR A 124 -16.11 11.83 15.08
C TYR A 124 -15.46 12.49 13.86
N LEU A 125 -14.13 12.62 13.81
CA LEU A 125 -13.45 13.16 12.62
C LEU A 125 -13.57 12.24 11.40
N VAL A 126 -13.55 10.92 11.58
CA VAL A 126 -13.77 9.98 10.47
C VAL A 126 -15.21 10.06 9.97
N VAL A 127 -16.19 10.23 10.86
CA VAL A 127 -17.58 10.50 10.45
C VAL A 127 -17.69 11.82 9.70
N LEU A 128 -17.08 12.89 10.22
CA LEU A 128 -17.09 14.21 9.59
C LEU A 128 -16.45 14.18 8.19
N PHE A 129 -15.35 13.44 8.04
CA PHE A 129 -14.72 13.18 6.75
C PHE A 129 -15.68 12.51 5.76
N ALA A 130 -16.37 11.44 6.18
CA ALA A 130 -17.30 10.72 5.32
C ALA A 130 -18.53 11.58 4.95
N LEU A 131 -19.07 12.33 5.92
CA LEU A 131 -20.17 13.28 5.70
C LEU A 131 -19.77 14.40 4.73
N GLY A 132 -18.52 14.90 4.82
CA GLY A 132 -17.99 15.88 3.87
C GLY A 132 -18.07 15.41 2.42
N GLY A 133 -17.85 14.12 2.16
CA GLY A 133 -18.03 13.53 0.82
C GLY A 133 -19.46 13.62 0.29
N PHE A 134 -20.46 13.33 1.14
CA PHE A 134 -21.87 13.48 0.75
C PHE A 134 -22.24 14.94 0.53
N LEU A 135 -21.77 15.84 1.38
CA LEU A 135 -22.03 17.27 1.22
C LEU A 135 -21.42 17.79 -0.10
N GLY A 136 -20.22 17.33 -0.46
CA GLY A 136 -19.62 17.64 -1.77
C GLY A 136 -20.38 17.05 -2.95
N SER A 137 -21.02 15.90 -2.76
CA SER A 137 -21.84 15.27 -3.79
C SER A 137 -23.12 16.06 -4.12
N LEU A 138 -23.60 16.92 -3.21
CA LEU A 138 -24.76 17.78 -3.48
C LEU A 138 -24.42 18.94 -4.44
N ASN A 139 -23.15 19.32 -4.51
CA ASN A 139 -22.64 20.42 -5.34
C ASN A 139 -21.91 19.91 -6.61
N ALA A 140 -22.02 18.62 -6.88
CA ALA A 140 -21.40 17.94 -8.01
C ALA A 140 -22.12 18.22 -9.33
N SER A 141 -21.36 18.36 -10.42
CA SER A 141 -21.90 18.32 -11.79
C SER A 141 -22.50 16.94 -12.10
N GLY A 142 -21.81 15.86 -11.68
CA GLY A 142 -22.25 14.47 -11.77
C GLY A 142 -22.73 13.94 -10.42
N VAL A 143 -23.92 14.34 -9.97
CA VAL A 143 -24.47 13.96 -8.65
C VAL A 143 -24.52 12.44 -8.44
N GLU A 144 -24.93 11.68 -9.46
CA GLU A 144 -25.03 10.21 -9.36
C GLU A 144 -23.67 9.55 -9.11
N VAL A 145 -22.64 9.95 -9.87
CA VAL A 145 -21.27 9.44 -9.72
C VAL A 145 -20.72 9.82 -8.35
N ALA A 146 -20.96 11.07 -7.92
CA ALA A 146 -20.52 11.56 -6.62
C ALA A 146 -21.13 10.82 -5.44
N ILE A 147 -22.44 10.54 -5.49
CA ILE A 147 -23.11 9.75 -4.47
C ILE A 147 -22.55 8.32 -4.44
N LYS A 148 -22.39 7.67 -5.61
CA LYS A 148 -21.80 6.32 -5.68
C LYS A 148 -20.40 6.27 -5.04
N GLN A 149 -19.54 7.24 -5.35
CA GLN A 149 -18.20 7.31 -4.77
C GLN A 149 -18.20 7.68 -3.29
N SER A 150 -19.13 8.51 -2.83
CA SER A 150 -19.31 8.78 -1.40
C SER A 150 -19.74 7.54 -0.62
N VAL A 151 -20.62 6.70 -1.18
CA VAL A 151 -20.96 5.39 -0.59
C VAL A 151 -19.74 4.48 -0.53
N ILE A 152 -18.89 4.49 -1.56
CA ILE A 152 -17.62 3.76 -1.54
C ILE A 152 -16.72 4.27 -0.39
N ILE A 153 -16.58 5.59 -0.21
CA ILE A 153 -15.82 6.18 0.92
C ILE A 153 -16.39 5.76 2.28
N VAL A 154 -17.73 5.71 2.43
CA VAL A 154 -18.36 5.19 3.66
C VAL A 154 -17.93 3.77 3.93
N SER A 155 -17.86 2.92 2.90
CA SER A 155 -17.40 1.52 3.07
C SER A 155 -16.00 1.48 3.70
N PHE A 156 -15.09 2.36 3.31
CA PHE A 156 -13.75 2.45 3.89
C PHE A 156 -13.75 3.02 5.31
N ALA A 157 -14.58 4.02 5.61
CA ALA A 157 -14.78 4.50 6.98
C ALA A 157 -15.32 3.38 7.89
N LEU A 158 -16.22 2.53 7.39
CA LEU A 158 -16.71 1.35 8.11
C LEU A 158 -15.59 0.33 8.38
N LEU A 159 -14.65 0.14 7.45
CA LEU A 159 -13.47 -0.69 7.69
C LEU A 159 -12.58 -0.13 8.81
N TYR A 160 -12.40 1.19 8.86
CA TYR A 160 -11.72 1.85 9.98
C TYR A 160 -12.43 1.54 11.30
N PHE A 161 -13.76 1.67 11.38
CA PHE A 161 -14.52 1.35 12.59
C PHE A 161 -14.40 -0.13 12.98
N LEU A 162 -14.41 -1.03 12.00
CA LEU A 162 -14.20 -2.46 12.23
C LEU A 162 -12.84 -2.71 12.90
N VAL A 163 -11.77 -2.07 12.42
CA VAL A 163 -10.45 -2.15 13.04
C VAL A 163 -10.48 -1.61 14.48
N ARG A 164 -11.16 -0.49 14.74
CA ARG A 164 -11.30 0.08 16.09
C ARG A 164 -12.12 -0.79 17.05
N ILE A 165 -13.01 -1.62 16.54
CA ILE A 165 -13.78 -2.57 17.36
C ILE A 165 -12.87 -3.68 17.88
N PHE A 166 -12.03 -4.24 17.01
CA PHE A 166 -11.20 -5.42 17.29
C PHE A 166 -9.78 -5.11 17.78
N ILE A 167 -9.23 -3.94 17.49
CA ILE A 167 -7.86 -3.55 17.86
C ILE A 167 -7.92 -2.40 18.86
N ARG A 168 -7.65 -2.72 20.13
CA ARG A 168 -7.71 -1.75 21.23
C ARG A 168 -6.35 -1.43 21.79
N ASP A 169 -5.51 -2.46 21.88
CA ASP A 169 -4.21 -2.38 22.52
C ASP A 169 -3.13 -3.09 21.68
N LEU A 170 -1.90 -3.06 22.19
CA LEU A 170 -0.74 -3.66 21.54
C LEU A 170 -0.81 -5.21 21.49
N GLU A 171 -1.62 -5.87 22.31
CA GLU A 171 -1.77 -7.32 22.25
C GLU A 171 -2.62 -7.73 21.06
N ASP A 172 -3.68 -6.99 20.76
CA ASP A 172 -4.50 -7.21 19.56
C ASP A 172 -3.66 -7.03 18.29
N ILE A 173 -2.80 -6.00 18.25
CA ILE A 173 -1.87 -5.78 17.12
C ILE A 173 -0.97 -7.00 16.90
N LYS A 174 -0.41 -7.58 17.98
CA LYS A 174 0.44 -8.79 17.87
C LYS A 174 -0.30 -9.99 17.29
N ARG A 175 -1.63 -10.06 17.45
CA ARG A 175 -2.46 -11.14 16.91
C ARG A 175 -2.72 -11.00 15.42
N ILE A 176 -2.84 -9.77 14.91
CA ILE A 176 -3.12 -9.51 13.48
C ILE A 176 -1.87 -9.52 12.60
N ILE A 177 -0.69 -9.15 13.13
CA ILE A 177 0.56 -9.07 12.35
C ILE A 177 0.85 -10.36 11.57
N PRO A 178 0.74 -11.57 12.14
CA PRO A 178 0.98 -12.80 11.39
C PRO A 178 0.06 -13.00 10.18
N PHE A 179 -1.21 -12.59 10.26
CA PHE A 179 -2.14 -12.68 9.13
C PHE A 179 -1.75 -11.71 8.02
N PHE A 180 -1.43 -10.47 8.38
CA PHE A 180 -0.91 -9.48 7.44
C PHE A 180 0.39 -9.94 6.77
N LEU A 181 1.37 -10.43 7.54
CA LEU A 181 2.67 -10.85 7.00
C LEU A 181 2.57 -12.09 6.11
N THR A 182 1.73 -13.07 6.46
CA THR A 182 1.54 -14.27 5.63
C THR A 182 0.86 -13.95 4.31
N SER A 183 -0.14 -13.07 4.30
CA SER A 183 -0.73 -12.59 3.04
C SER A 183 0.27 -11.75 2.25
N SER A 184 1.00 -10.84 2.88
CA SER A 184 2.02 -10.02 2.23
C SER A 184 3.11 -10.87 1.56
N PHE A 185 3.51 -11.98 2.19
CA PHE A 185 4.44 -12.94 1.59
C PHE A 185 3.91 -13.50 0.27
N VAL A 186 2.64 -13.90 0.22
CA VAL A 186 1.99 -14.37 -1.02
C VAL A 186 1.97 -13.26 -2.08
N ILE A 187 1.60 -12.03 -1.70
CA ILE A 187 1.55 -10.88 -2.63
C ILE A 187 2.93 -10.57 -3.22
N VAL A 188 3.98 -10.56 -2.38
CA VAL A 188 5.34 -10.28 -2.81
C VAL A 188 5.87 -11.36 -3.75
N ILE A 189 5.62 -12.64 -3.44
CA ILE A 189 5.97 -13.75 -4.35
C ILE A 189 5.23 -13.61 -5.67
N TYR A 190 3.92 -13.30 -5.62
CA TYR A 190 3.12 -13.11 -6.81
C TYR A 190 3.63 -11.95 -7.67
N ALA A 191 4.03 -10.83 -7.05
CA ALA A 191 4.67 -9.71 -7.77
C ALA A 191 5.95 -10.15 -8.50
N ILE A 192 6.84 -10.90 -7.82
CA ILE A 192 8.07 -11.39 -8.45
C ILE A 192 7.75 -12.38 -9.58
N TRP A 193 6.73 -13.24 -9.40
CA TRP A 193 6.27 -14.20 -10.40
C TRP A 193 5.68 -13.51 -11.64
N GLN A 194 4.87 -12.46 -11.48
CA GLN A 194 4.31 -11.70 -12.61
C GLN A 194 5.42 -11.15 -13.51
N ASN A 195 6.41 -10.50 -12.91
CA ASN A 195 7.54 -9.95 -13.65
C ASN A 195 8.39 -11.06 -14.31
N TRP A 196 8.59 -12.18 -13.62
CA TRP A 196 9.30 -13.33 -14.18
C TRP A 196 8.57 -13.92 -15.41
N GLN A 197 7.24 -13.96 -15.38
CA GLN A 197 6.42 -14.36 -16.54
C GLN A 197 6.51 -13.33 -17.68
N PHE A 198 6.47 -12.03 -17.37
CA PHE A 198 6.63 -10.97 -18.36
C PHE A 198 7.96 -11.11 -19.10
N MET A 199 9.07 -11.30 -18.39
CA MET A 199 10.40 -11.49 -18.96
C MET A 199 10.52 -12.70 -19.90
N ARG A 200 9.60 -13.68 -19.79
CA ARG A 200 9.54 -14.88 -20.64
C ARG A 200 8.51 -14.78 -21.77
N GLY A 201 7.85 -13.62 -21.92
CA GLY A 201 6.75 -13.45 -22.88
C GLY A 201 5.51 -14.27 -22.53
N GLY A 202 5.38 -14.70 -21.27
CA GLY A 202 4.21 -15.43 -20.78
C GLY A 202 3.07 -14.51 -20.36
N ASN A 203 1.93 -15.12 -19.97
CA ASN A 203 0.82 -14.39 -19.36
C ASN A 203 1.24 -13.85 -17.99
N ASN A 204 1.47 -12.55 -17.92
CA ASN A 204 1.98 -11.84 -16.75
C ASN A 204 0.87 -11.26 -15.85
N PHE A 205 -0.37 -11.16 -16.35
CA PHE A 205 -1.52 -10.59 -15.64
C PHE A 205 -1.25 -9.18 -15.07
N GLU A 206 -0.32 -8.45 -15.69
CA GLU A 206 0.02 -7.08 -15.32
C GLU A 206 -0.94 -6.11 -15.99
N VAL A 207 -1.34 -5.05 -15.29
CA VAL A 207 -2.15 -3.97 -15.89
C VAL A 207 -1.30 -3.10 -16.82
N MET A 208 -0.01 -2.95 -16.50
CA MET A 208 0.96 -2.21 -17.30
C MET A 208 2.18 -3.09 -17.54
N PRO A 209 2.44 -3.51 -18.80
CA PRO A 209 3.57 -4.38 -19.11
C PRO A 209 4.90 -3.81 -18.58
N GLY A 210 5.65 -4.63 -17.85
CA GLY A 210 6.93 -4.28 -17.25
C GLY A 210 6.83 -3.46 -15.95
N ARG A 211 5.63 -3.15 -15.47
CA ARG A 211 5.42 -2.53 -14.16
C ARG A 211 4.50 -3.40 -13.33
N VAL A 212 5.11 -4.26 -12.51
CA VAL A 212 4.31 -5.16 -11.66
C VAL A 212 3.43 -4.40 -10.67
N ASN A 213 2.19 -4.84 -10.64
CA ASN A 213 1.13 -4.33 -9.79
C ASN A 213 0.55 -5.41 -8.85
N ALA A 214 0.95 -6.68 -8.99
CA ALA A 214 0.45 -7.80 -8.21
C ALA A 214 -1.09 -7.82 -8.19
N THR A 215 -1.68 -7.58 -7.02
CA THR A 215 -3.14 -7.54 -6.82
C THR A 215 -3.67 -6.12 -6.67
N PHE A 216 -2.90 -5.09 -7.06
CA PHE A 216 -3.30 -3.69 -7.09
C PHE A 216 -3.63 -3.26 -8.51
N ALA A 217 -4.45 -2.21 -8.68
CA ALA A 217 -4.74 -1.68 -10.02
C ALA A 217 -3.53 -0.95 -10.63
N GLU A 218 -2.68 -0.36 -9.78
CA GLU A 218 -1.49 0.39 -10.20
C GLU A 218 -0.23 -0.10 -9.47
N ALA A 219 0.91 -0.09 -10.17
CA ALA A 219 2.21 -0.39 -9.58
C ALA A 219 2.61 0.59 -8.46
N ASP A 220 2.15 1.84 -8.53
CA ASP A 220 2.39 2.84 -7.48
C ASP A 220 1.64 2.51 -6.18
N TRP A 221 0.45 1.91 -6.27
CA TRP A 221 -0.30 1.45 -5.10
C TRP A 221 0.31 0.21 -4.46
N LEU A 222 0.82 -0.73 -5.27
CA LEU A 222 1.67 -1.82 -4.77
C LEU A 222 2.91 -1.25 -4.07
N GLY A 223 3.57 -0.26 -4.68
CA GLY A 223 4.70 0.44 -4.07
C GLY A 223 4.38 1.01 -2.68
N MET A 224 3.25 1.69 -2.53
CA MET A 224 2.78 2.20 -1.24
C MET A 224 2.58 1.10 -0.19
N PHE A 225 1.92 0.01 -0.59
CA PHE A 225 1.74 -1.17 0.28
C PHE A 225 3.09 -1.76 0.70
N LEU A 226 4.06 -1.88 -0.22
CA LEU A 226 5.38 -2.44 0.06
C LEU A 226 6.19 -1.58 1.05
N ILE A 227 6.10 -0.25 0.99
CA ILE A 227 6.79 0.61 1.97
C ILE A 227 6.15 0.45 3.37
N LEU A 228 4.82 0.35 3.44
CA LEU A 228 4.14 0.08 4.71
C LEU A 228 4.54 -1.30 5.26
N LEU A 229 4.63 -2.31 4.39
CA LEU A 229 5.11 -3.64 4.73
C LEU A 229 6.56 -3.60 5.24
N LEU A 230 7.48 -2.93 4.52
CA LEU A 230 8.87 -2.73 4.94
C LEU A 230 8.94 -2.05 6.31
N THR A 231 8.11 -1.04 6.55
CA THR A 231 8.00 -0.40 7.87
C THR A 231 7.64 -1.42 8.94
N ILE A 232 6.59 -2.21 8.75
CA ILE A 232 6.17 -3.25 9.71
C ILE A 232 7.31 -4.25 9.93
N LEU A 233 7.96 -4.72 8.86
CA LEU A 233 9.06 -5.68 8.91
C LEU A 233 10.27 -5.14 9.66
N TYR A 234 10.67 -3.89 9.43
CA TYR A 234 11.77 -3.25 10.13
C TYR A 234 11.51 -3.14 11.63
N VAL A 235 10.32 -2.70 11.99
CA VAL A 235 9.93 -2.55 13.39
C VAL A 235 9.83 -3.93 14.06
N VAL A 236 9.30 -4.93 13.36
CA VAL A 236 9.27 -6.34 13.81
C VAL A 236 10.69 -6.88 13.99
N ALA A 237 11.58 -6.72 13.01
CA ALA A 237 12.97 -7.15 13.06
C ALA A 237 13.72 -6.52 14.25
N TYR A 238 13.52 -5.22 14.48
CA TYR A 238 14.06 -4.54 15.66
C TYR A 238 13.56 -5.12 16.98
N ASN A 239 12.25 -5.36 17.12
CA ASN A 239 11.69 -5.96 18.32
C ASN A 239 12.21 -7.39 18.55
N PHE A 240 12.40 -8.19 17.50
CA PHE A 240 13.02 -9.52 17.61
C PHE A 240 14.48 -9.44 18.05
N TYR A 241 15.27 -8.59 17.42
CA TYR A 241 16.68 -8.39 17.76
C TYR A 241 16.86 -7.93 19.20
N SER A 242 16.06 -6.95 19.65
CA SER A 242 16.13 -6.43 21.01
C SER A 242 15.70 -7.45 22.07
N LYS A 243 14.66 -8.26 21.80
CA LYS A 243 14.22 -9.32 22.74
C LYS A 243 15.19 -10.49 22.83
N MET A 244 15.82 -10.90 21.72
CA MET A 244 16.82 -11.97 21.73
C MET A 244 18.00 -11.66 22.65
N LYS A 245 18.43 -10.40 22.72
CA LYS A 245 19.54 -9.98 23.58
C LYS A 245 19.21 -10.04 25.08
N ILE A 246 17.93 -9.90 25.45
CA ILE A 246 17.49 -9.85 26.86
C ILE A 246 17.31 -11.26 27.42
N LEU A 247 16.85 -12.22 26.62
CA LEU A 247 16.34 -13.49 27.14
C LEU A 247 17.39 -14.58 27.37
N ASN A 248 18.63 -14.47 26.88
CA ASN A 248 19.74 -15.41 27.17
C ASN A 248 19.34 -16.92 27.23
N LEU A 249 18.40 -17.37 26.39
CA LEU A 249 17.67 -18.64 26.58
C LEU A 249 17.65 -19.54 25.33
N ASN A 250 17.74 -20.84 25.62
CA ASN A 250 17.70 -22.04 24.78
C ASN A 250 16.41 -22.25 23.94
N TYR A 251 15.80 -21.21 23.37
CA TYR A 251 14.69 -21.30 22.40
C TYR A 251 15.18 -21.10 20.96
N LYS A 252 16.32 -21.71 20.63
CA LYS A 252 17.07 -21.45 19.39
C LYS A 252 16.27 -21.71 18.11
N THR A 253 15.44 -22.75 18.04
CA THR A 253 14.86 -23.17 16.75
C THR A 253 13.66 -22.32 16.30
N TYR A 254 12.75 -21.97 17.21
CA TYR A 254 11.51 -21.25 16.86
C TYR A 254 11.77 -19.76 16.55
N ILE A 255 12.61 -19.12 17.36
CA ILE A 255 12.99 -17.71 17.15
C ILE A 255 13.81 -17.58 15.85
N PHE A 256 14.63 -18.59 15.54
CA PHE A 256 15.41 -18.61 14.30
C PHE A 256 14.54 -18.72 13.05
N GLY A 257 13.54 -19.62 13.02
CA GLY A 257 12.62 -19.76 11.89
C GLY A 257 11.83 -18.48 11.61
N TYR A 258 11.25 -17.86 12.63
CA TYR A 258 10.51 -16.59 12.47
C TYR A 258 11.42 -15.43 12.06
N SER A 259 12.63 -15.36 12.64
CA SER A 259 13.63 -14.35 12.24
C SER A 259 14.03 -14.51 10.78
N CYS A 260 14.29 -15.73 10.32
CA CYS A 260 14.62 -16.02 8.93
C CYS A 260 13.47 -15.61 7.98
N PHE A 261 12.23 -15.93 8.34
CA PHE A 261 11.05 -15.50 7.56
C PHE A 261 10.97 -13.98 7.42
N VAL A 262 11.18 -13.22 8.50
CA VAL A 262 11.16 -11.75 8.44
C VAL A 262 12.25 -11.21 7.52
N TRP A 263 13.49 -11.72 7.62
CA TRP A 263 14.60 -11.28 6.77
C TRP A 263 14.39 -11.63 5.30
N LEU A 264 13.91 -12.85 5.02
CA LEU A 264 13.54 -13.27 3.68
C LEU A 264 12.47 -12.33 3.10
N LEU A 265 11.42 -12.04 3.87
CA LEU A 265 10.35 -11.16 3.42
C LEU A 265 10.82 -9.71 3.23
N ILE A 266 11.80 -9.21 4.00
CA ILE A 266 12.45 -7.91 3.74
C ILE A 266 13.14 -7.91 2.38
N ILE A 267 13.96 -8.93 2.09
CA ILE A 267 14.68 -9.06 0.82
C ILE A 267 13.68 -9.11 -0.35
N LEU A 268 12.69 -9.99 -0.26
CA LEU A 268 11.66 -10.14 -1.30
C LEU A 268 10.84 -8.85 -1.48
N SER A 269 10.50 -8.13 -0.40
CA SER A 269 9.77 -6.87 -0.49
C SER A 269 10.58 -5.77 -1.18
N TRP A 270 11.89 -5.72 -0.93
CA TRP A 270 12.79 -4.83 -1.67
C TRP A 270 12.92 -5.20 -3.14
N MET A 271 13.05 -6.49 -3.45
CA MET A 271 13.02 -6.96 -4.83
C MET A 271 11.74 -6.51 -5.53
N ALA A 272 10.58 -6.81 -4.93
CA ALA A 272 9.27 -6.39 -5.43
C ALA A 272 9.18 -4.87 -5.62
N LEU A 273 9.69 -4.07 -4.68
CA LEU A 273 9.67 -2.61 -4.76
C LEU A 273 10.54 -2.09 -5.91
N ILE A 274 11.69 -2.71 -6.19
CA ILE A 274 12.55 -2.32 -7.31
C ILE A 274 11.84 -2.62 -8.64
N ILE A 275 11.20 -3.79 -8.77
CA ILE A 275 10.53 -4.18 -10.01
C ILE A 275 9.19 -3.46 -10.27
N THR A 276 8.55 -2.84 -9.27
CA THR A 276 7.36 -1.99 -9.52
C THR A 276 7.70 -0.72 -10.31
N VAL A 277 8.96 -0.27 -10.21
CA VAL A 277 9.46 0.98 -10.81
C VAL A 277 8.62 2.21 -10.40
N ALA A 278 8.01 2.15 -9.21
CA ALA A 278 7.19 3.21 -8.63
C ALA A 278 8.07 4.28 -7.97
N ARG A 279 8.36 5.37 -8.69
CA ARG A 279 9.32 6.41 -8.24
C ARG A 279 8.95 7.05 -6.90
N SER A 280 7.66 7.35 -6.69
CA SER A 280 7.16 7.91 -5.43
C SER A 280 7.32 6.94 -4.26
N ALA A 281 7.18 5.64 -4.53
CA ALA A 281 7.40 4.60 -3.55
C ALA A 281 8.88 4.38 -3.22
N TRP A 282 9.79 4.54 -4.19
CA TRP A 282 11.23 4.50 -3.92
C TRP A 282 11.67 5.63 -3.00
N LEU A 283 11.15 6.84 -3.21
CA LEU A 283 11.40 7.98 -2.32
C LEU A 283 10.92 7.67 -0.90
N GLY A 284 9.68 7.19 -0.75
CA GLY A 284 9.12 6.81 0.55
C GLY A 284 9.95 5.72 1.25
N ALA A 285 10.36 4.68 0.52
CA ALA A 285 11.23 3.63 1.06
C ALA A 285 12.60 4.15 1.48
N GLY A 286 13.18 5.07 0.72
CA GLY A 286 14.43 5.76 1.08
C GLY A 286 14.32 6.49 2.41
N VAL A 287 13.29 7.34 2.56
CA VAL A 287 13.07 8.10 3.81
C VAL A 287 12.82 7.17 5.00
N VAL A 288 11.97 6.15 4.86
CA VAL A 288 11.69 5.16 5.91
C VAL A 288 12.96 4.41 6.33
N THR A 289 13.76 3.99 5.35
CA THR A 289 14.97 3.21 5.59
C THR A 289 16.05 4.06 6.24
N ILE A 290 16.29 5.27 5.76
CA ILE A 290 17.24 6.21 6.38
C ILE A 290 16.79 6.54 7.80
N GLY A 291 15.50 6.79 8.02
CA GLY A 291 14.93 7.03 9.36
C GLY A 291 15.17 5.85 10.31
N MET A 292 14.96 4.62 9.82
CA MET A 292 15.21 3.40 10.58
C MET A 292 16.71 3.20 10.89
N LEU A 293 17.58 3.35 9.90
CA LEU A 293 19.04 3.22 10.08
C LEU A 293 19.56 4.28 11.06
N GLY A 294 19.12 5.53 10.91
CA GLY A 294 19.43 6.62 11.84
C GLY A 294 19.00 6.29 13.27
N TYR A 295 17.79 5.78 13.46
CA TYR A 295 17.31 5.31 14.76
C TYR A 295 18.18 4.19 15.34
N LEU A 296 18.57 3.19 14.54
CA LEU A 296 19.40 2.08 14.99
C LEU A 296 20.83 2.53 15.36
N LEU A 297 21.42 3.44 14.59
CA LEU A 297 22.72 4.03 14.89
C LEU A 297 22.66 4.85 16.19
N LEU A 298 21.62 5.66 16.36
CA LEU A 298 21.34 6.37 17.62
C LEU A 298 21.11 5.41 18.79
N LYS A 299 20.69 4.16 18.57
CA LYS A 299 20.58 3.14 19.62
C LYS A 299 21.83 2.26 19.77
N LYS A 300 22.91 2.57 19.03
CA LYS A 300 24.15 1.79 18.95
C LYS A 300 23.91 0.32 18.54
N LYS A 301 22.89 0.06 17.72
CA LYS A 301 22.52 -1.27 17.20
C LYS A 301 23.16 -1.51 15.82
N ILE A 302 24.49 -1.41 15.76
CA ILE A 302 25.26 -1.43 14.51
C ILE A 302 25.05 -2.73 13.72
N ILE A 303 25.04 -3.89 14.39
CA ILE A 303 24.83 -5.19 13.72
C ILE A 303 23.48 -5.23 12.99
N LEU A 304 22.40 -4.78 13.62
CA LEU A 304 21.08 -4.76 12.99
C LEU A 304 21.03 -3.78 11.81
N SER A 305 21.73 -2.64 11.94
CA SER A 305 21.91 -1.68 10.84
C SER A 305 22.62 -2.32 9.63
N LEU A 306 23.72 -3.04 9.87
CA LEU A 306 24.45 -3.78 8.83
C LEU A 306 23.60 -4.88 8.19
N MET A 307 22.80 -5.61 8.98
CA MET A 307 21.89 -6.64 8.44
C MET A 307 20.81 -6.04 7.53
N LEU A 308 20.23 -4.90 7.91
CA LEU A 308 19.25 -4.18 7.07
C LEU A 308 19.89 -3.70 5.76
N SER A 309 21.04 -3.03 5.84
CA SER A 309 21.77 -2.60 4.65
C SER A 309 22.17 -3.78 3.76
N GLY A 310 22.64 -4.88 4.36
CA GLY A 310 22.99 -6.11 3.65
C GLY A 310 21.80 -6.75 2.93
N ALA A 311 20.61 -6.74 3.54
CA ALA A 311 19.39 -7.23 2.90
C ALA A 311 19.01 -6.41 1.66
N ILE A 312 19.21 -5.09 1.69
CA ILE A 312 18.95 -4.19 0.55
C ILE A 312 19.96 -4.46 -0.57
N VAL A 313 21.25 -4.51 -0.24
CA VAL A 313 22.30 -4.80 -1.23
C VAL A 313 22.07 -6.17 -1.87
N LEU A 314 21.69 -7.18 -1.08
CA LEU A 314 21.34 -8.50 -1.58
C LEU A 314 20.12 -8.45 -2.51
N ALA A 315 19.05 -7.74 -2.14
CA ALA A 315 17.87 -7.58 -3.00
C ALA A 315 18.22 -6.93 -4.34
N VAL A 316 19.03 -5.87 -4.34
CA VAL A 316 19.53 -5.23 -5.56
C VAL A 316 20.35 -6.21 -6.39
N GLY A 317 21.30 -6.92 -5.76
CA GLY A 317 22.12 -7.93 -6.43
C GLY A 317 21.28 -9.03 -7.08
N LEU A 318 20.26 -9.55 -6.39
CA LEU A 318 19.36 -10.57 -6.92
C LEU A 318 18.55 -10.06 -8.13
N VAL A 319 18.06 -8.81 -8.10
CA VAL A 319 17.33 -8.22 -9.23
C VAL A 319 18.21 -8.16 -10.49
N TYR A 320 19.48 -7.76 -10.34
CA TYR A 320 20.42 -7.72 -11.46
C TYR A 320 20.86 -9.11 -11.92
N ILE A 321 21.21 -10.02 -11.01
CA ILE A 321 21.68 -11.38 -11.34
C ILE A 321 20.61 -12.16 -12.11
N PHE A 322 19.35 -12.04 -11.72
CA PHE A 322 18.24 -12.74 -12.36
C PHE A 322 17.61 -11.96 -13.52
N ASN A 323 18.18 -10.83 -13.93
CA ASN A 323 17.63 -9.94 -14.96
C ASN A 323 16.12 -9.67 -14.76
N LEU A 324 15.72 -9.40 -13.52
CA LEU A 324 14.32 -9.14 -13.17
C LEU A 324 13.88 -7.72 -13.55
N THR A 325 14.69 -6.94 -14.25
CA THR A 325 14.25 -5.63 -14.75
C THR A 325 15.04 -5.25 -15.99
N ASN A 326 14.32 -4.81 -17.02
CA ASN A 326 14.92 -4.21 -18.23
C ASN A 326 15.17 -2.70 -18.06
N PHE A 327 14.72 -2.12 -16.94
CA PHE A 327 14.86 -0.68 -16.73
C PHE A 327 16.27 -0.32 -16.28
N GLN A 328 16.83 0.72 -16.89
CA GLN A 328 18.04 1.39 -16.43
C GLN A 328 17.72 2.13 -15.11
N LEU A 329 17.90 1.43 -13.98
CA LEU A 329 17.54 1.93 -12.64
C LEU A 329 18.24 3.27 -12.32
N GLY A 330 19.50 3.44 -12.74
CA GLY A 330 20.25 4.68 -12.55
C GLY A 330 19.59 5.91 -13.18
N ASN A 331 19.15 5.80 -14.43
CA ASN A 331 18.50 6.88 -15.16
C ASN A 331 17.14 7.26 -14.55
N ARG A 332 16.45 6.29 -13.95
CA ARG A 332 15.19 6.54 -13.24
C ARG A 332 15.40 7.21 -11.89
N ILE A 333 16.46 6.87 -11.17
CA ILE A 333 16.86 7.55 -9.93
C ILE A 333 17.23 9.00 -10.25
N GLN A 334 18.03 9.22 -11.30
CA GLN A 334 18.40 10.57 -11.74
C GLN A 334 17.17 11.37 -12.15
N SER A 335 16.25 10.80 -12.93
CA SER A 335 15.00 11.47 -13.32
C SER A 335 14.11 11.83 -12.13
N ALA A 336 14.07 11.01 -11.08
CA ALA A 336 13.35 11.34 -9.85
C ALA A 336 14.00 12.50 -9.06
N ALA A 337 15.31 12.72 -9.20
CA ALA A 337 16.07 13.74 -8.48
C ALA A 337 16.23 15.06 -9.26
N SER A 338 16.47 14.99 -10.57
CA SER A 338 16.72 16.16 -11.42
C SER A 338 15.47 16.67 -12.16
N GLY A 339 14.44 15.84 -12.32
CA GLY A 339 13.25 16.20 -13.12
C GLY A 339 13.46 16.11 -14.64
N ASP A 340 14.62 15.62 -15.07
CA ASP A 340 14.94 15.38 -16.48
C ASP A 340 14.81 13.89 -16.81
N GLN A 341 14.26 13.58 -17.96
CA GLN A 341 14.12 12.23 -18.48
C GLN A 341 15.12 12.01 -19.61
N GLU A 342 16.02 11.05 -19.46
CA GLU A 342 16.83 10.58 -20.59
C GLU A 342 15.92 9.85 -21.57
N ILE A 343 15.94 10.27 -22.83
CA ILE A 343 15.22 9.65 -23.93
C ILE A 343 16.20 9.19 -25.00
N THR A 344 15.82 8.12 -25.68
CA THR A 344 16.55 7.67 -26.87
C THR A 344 15.87 8.25 -28.10
N ILE A 345 16.68 8.77 -29.03
CA ILE A 345 16.23 9.33 -30.28
C ILE A 345 16.97 8.67 -31.44
N ALA A 346 16.27 8.51 -32.56
CA ALA A 346 16.84 8.05 -33.81
C ALA A 346 16.79 9.20 -34.82
N CYS A 347 17.94 9.55 -35.37
CA CYS A 347 18.11 10.64 -36.33
C CYS A 347 18.57 10.09 -37.68
N LYS A 348 18.11 10.71 -38.78
CA LYS A 348 18.63 10.36 -40.13
C LYS A 348 20.04 10.86 -40.38
N GLU A 349 20.43 11.95 -39.71
CA GLU A 349 21.73 12.61 -39.87
C GLU A 349 22.35 12.91 -38.49
N ASP A 350 23.67 13.11 -38.47
CA ASP A 350 24.42 13.37 -37.25
C ASP A 350 24.27 14.84 -36.83
N VAL A 351 23.16 15.18 -36.16
CA VAL A 351 22.84 16.56 -35.75
C VAL A 351 23.15 16.78 -34.26
N GLN A 352 23.76 17.91 -33.91
CA GLN A 352 23.91 18.34 -32.51
C GLN A 352 22.60 18.99 -32.02
N ILE A 353 21.94 18.33 -31.07
CA ILE A 353 20.71 18.83 -30.44
C ILE A 353 21.06 19.41 -29.08
N SER A 354 20.60 20.63 -28.78
CA SER A 354 20.74 21.24 -27.47
C SER A 354 19.88 20.48 -26.45
N SER A 355 20.53 19.93 -25.42
CA SER A 355 19.88 19.19 -24.32
C SER A 355 19.90 20.04 -23.05
N PRO A 356 18.82 20.10 -22.25
CA PRO A 356 17.57 19.33 -22.39
C PRO A 356 16.54 19.97 -23.33
N ILE A 357 15.82 19.14 -24.09
CA ILE A 357 14.68 19.58 -24.92
C ILE A 357 13.37 19.65 -24.10
N GLU A 358 12.39 20.44 -24.53
CA GLU A 358 11.12 20.56 -23.80
C GLU A 358 10.10 19.49 -24.20
N ASN A 359 10.00 19.15 -25.49
CA ASN A 359 9.04 18.16 -25.98
C ASN A 359 9.60 17.41 -27.20
N THR A 360 9.21 16.15 -27.35
CA THR A 360 9.50 15.29 -28.51
C THR A 360 9.08 15.90 -29.86
N ASN A 361 8.12 16.83 -29.90
CA ASN A 361 7.79 17.55 -31.13
C ASN A 361 8.95 18.41 -31.67
N GLN A 362 9.87 18.86 -30.81
CA GLN A 362 11.06 19.60 -31.23
C GLN A 362 12.02 18.71 -32.05
N LEU A 363 11.95 17.38 -31.88
CA LEU A 363 12.80 16.43 -32.61
C LEU A 363 12.51 16.42 -34.11
N LYS A 364 11.26 16.71 -34.51
CA LYS A 364 10.87 16.80 -35.93
C LYS A 364 11.64 17.88 -36.68
N GLN A 365 12.04 18.96 -35.99
CA GLN A 365 12.84 20.05 -36.58
C GLN A 365 14.26 19.58 -36.95
N TYR A 366 14.74 18.51 -36.32
CA TYR A 366 16.06 17.92 -36.55
C TYR A 366 15.99 16.61 -37.34
N ASN A 367 14.85 16.26 -37.95
CA ASN A 367 14.61 14.97 -38.59
C ASN A 367 14.95 13.77 -37.67
N CYS A 368 14.70 13.94 -36.38
CA CYS A 368 14.86 12.91 -35.36
C CYS A 368 13.49 12.50 -34.80
N GLU A 369 13.40 11.26 -34.34
CA GLU A 369 12.20 10.69 -33.73
C GLU A 369 12.57 10.06 -32.39
N HIS A 370 11.65 10.17 -31.43
CA HIS A 370 11.79 9.43 -30.18
C HIS A 370 11.48 7.95 -30.42
N ILE A 371 12.35 7.07 -29.93
CA ILE A 371 12.20 5.62 -30.08
C ILE A 371 12.20 4.92 -28.73
N ASN A 372 11.47 3.81 -28.65
CA ASN A 372 11.49 2.93 -27.49
C ASN A 372 12.80 2.12 -27.46
N LEU A 373 13.19 1.66 -26.26
CA LEU A 373 14.40 0.84 -26.10
C LEU A 373 14.31 -0.49 -26.86
N GLU A 374 13.09 -0.99 -27.09
CA GLU A 374 12.83 -2.24 -27.81
C GLU A 374 13.06 -2.10 -29.32
N ASP A 375 12.95 -0.89 -29.88
CA ASP A 375 13.11 -0.62 -31.31
C ASP A 375 14.56 -0.28 -31.69
N LEU A 376 15.49 -0.26 -30.73
CA LEU A 376 16.89 0.11 -30.92
C LEU A 376 17.55 -0.67 -32.07
N GLU A 377 17.47 -2.00 -32.04
CA GLU A 377 18.11 -2.85 -33.05
C GLU A 377 17.48 -2.66 -34.43
N LYS A 378 16.16 -2.53 -34.48
CA LYS A 378 15.41 -2.32 -35.73
C LYS A 378 15.80 -1.00 -36.40
N GLU A 379 15.92 0.07 -35.62
CA GLU A 379 16.27 1.40 -36.12
C GLU A 379 17.76 1.52 -36.48
N MET A 380 18.65 0.81 -35.78
CA MET A 380 20.07 0.69 -36.19
C MET A 380 20.21 -0.03 -37.54
N VAL A 381 19.47 -1.12 -37.75
CA VAL A 381 19.47 -1.86 -39.02
C VAL A 381 18.89 -1.00 -40.16
N ALA A 382 17.94 -0.11 -39.85
CA ALA A 382 17.42 0.88 -40.79
C ALA A 382 18.41 2.04 -41.10
N GLY A 383 19.62 2.02 -40.55
CA GLY A 383 20.67 3.01 -40.81
C GLY A 383 20.50 4.34 -40.08
N LYS A 384 19.60 4.42 -39.10
CA LYS A 384 19.43 5.64 -38.30
C LYS A 384 20.50 5.75 -37.22
N ILE A 385 20.96 6.97 -36.95
CA ILE A 385 21.92 7.27 -35.88
C ILE A 385 21.16 7.41 -34.56
N ILE A 386 21.53 6.58 -33.58
CA ILE A 386 20.89 6.58 -32.27
C ILE A 386 21.67 7.47 -31.30
N LYS A 387 20.97 8.39 -30.65
CA LYS A 387 21.54 9.26 -29.60
C LYS A 387 20.66 9.23 -28.35
N LYS A 388 21.27 9.50 -27.21
CA LYS A 388 20.56 9.76 -25.96
C LYS A 388 20.64 11.25 -25.65
N ILE A 389 19.49 11.84 -25.35
CA ILE A 389 19.39 13.25 -24.94
C ILE A 389 18.46 13.36 -23.75
N TYR A 390 18.53 14.47 -23.02
CA TYR A 390 17.59 14.74 -21.94
C TYR A 390 16.38 15.53 -22.47
N ARG A 391 15.21 15.21 -21.96
CA ARG A 391 13.97 15.98 -22.10
C ARG A 391 13.48 16.36 -20.71
N LYS A 392 12.88 17.54 -20.54
CA LYS A 392 12.11 17.83 -19.31
C LYS A 392 11.03 16.77 -19.11
N ASP A 393 10.91 16.20 -17.92
CA ASP A 393 9.96 15.10 -17.67
C ASP A 393 8.51 15.63 -17.83
N PRO A 394 7.72 15.11 -18.79
CA PRO A 394 6.34 15.56 -19.00
C PRO A 394 5.46 15.32 -17.78
N ASN A 395 5.80 14.36 -16.92
CA ASN A 395 5.06 14.14 -15.68
C ASN A 395 5.17 15.34 -14.73
N VAL A 396 6.26 16.11 -14.78
CA VAL A 396 6.43 17.32 -13.95
C VAL A 396 5.53 18.45 -14.45
N SER A 397 5.45 18.66 -15.77
CA SER A 397 4.57 19.68 -16.35
C SER A 397 3.09 19.32 -16.19
N ILE A 398 2.71 18.07 -16.45
CA ILE A 398 1.34 17.56 -16.23
C ILE A 398 0.94 17.72 -14.77
N ARG A 399 1.81 17.35 -13.82
CA ARG A 399 1.53 17.55 -12.40
C ARG A 399 1.33 19.03 -12.09
N LYS A 400 2.22 19.91 -12.56
CA LYS A 400 2.07 21.37 -12.34
C LYS A 400 0.71 21.89 -12.83
N GLU A 401 0.26 21.41 -13.98
CA GLU A 401 -1.08 21.73 -14.51
C GLU A 401 -2.20 21.17 -13.61
N ILE A 402 -2.10 19.91 -13.19
CA ILE A 402 -3.04 19.26 -12.24
C ILE A 402 -3.15 20.09 -10.95
N TYR A 403 -2.01 20.50 -10.37
CA TYR A 403 -1.99 21.34 -9.17
C TYR A 403 -2.69 22.68 -9.43
N SER A 404 -2.39 23.34 -10.55
CA SER A 404 -3.01 24.63 -10.91
C SER A 404 -4.53 24.52 -11.08
N LYS A 405 -5.01 23.51 -11.81
CA LYS A 405 -6.45 23.25 -12.01
C LYS A 405 -7.13 22.90 -10.68
N SER A 406 -6.50 22.02 -9.89
CA SER A 406 -7.01 21.63 -8.57
C SER A 406 -7.19 22.84 -7.65
N PHE A 407 -6.20 23.74 -7.58
CA PHE A 407 -6.30 24.95 -6.76
C PHE A 407 -7.33 25.95 -7.28
N ALA A 408 -7.47 26.10 -8.60
CA ALA A 408 -8.51 26.94 -9.18
C ALA A 408 -9.91 26.42 -8.80
N GLU A 409 -10.10 25.10 -8.88
CA GLU A 409 -11.38 24.46 -8.55
C GLU A 409 -11.68 24.54 -7.05
N ILE A 410 -10.69 24.31 -6.19
CA ILE A 410 -10.82 24.47 -4.73
C ILE A 410 -11.24 25.90 -4.35
N LYS A 411 -10.73 26.92 -5.04
CA LYS A 411 -11.14 28.31 -4.78
C LYS A 411 -12.63 28.55 -5.06
N ASN A 412 -13.16 27.90 -6.09
CA ASN A 412 -14.57 28.01 -6.46
C ASN A 412 -15.48 27.15 -5.57
N ASN A 413 -14.96 26.01 -5.07
CA ASN A 413 -15.72 25.00 -4.34
C ASN A 413 -15.13 24.71 -2.94
N LEU A 414 -14.80 25.77 -2.19
CA LEU A 414 -13.99 25.68 -0.97
C LEU A 414 -14.61 24.85 0.16
N VAL A 415 -15.90 25.05 0.41
CA VAL A 415 -16.58 24.49 1.60
C VAL A 415 -17.00 23.05 1.37
N PHE A 416 -17.70 22.79 0.27
CA PHE A 416 -18.30 21.48 -0.01
C PHE A 416 -17.45 20.62 -0.96
N GLY A 417 -16.56 21.21 -1.76
CA GLY A 417 -15.89 20.49 -2.85
C GLY A 417 -16.84 20.21 -4.02
N ILE A 418 -16.39 19.31 -4.91
CA ILE A 418 -17.08 18.93 -6.15
C ILE A 418 -17.60 17.47 -6.13
N GLY A 419 -17.47 16.79 -4.99
CA GLY A 419 -17.82 15.39 -4.81
C GLY A 419 -16.76 14.44 -5.37
N TRP A 420 -16.68 13.25 -4.76
CA TRP A 420 -15.76 12.20 -5.21
C TRP A 420 -16.12 11.71 -6.62
N GLY A 421 -15.15 11.40 -7.46
CA GLY A 421 -15.40 10.86 -8.81
C GLY A 421 -15.61 11.88 -9.93
N ASN A 422 -15.94 13.14 -9.62
CA ASN A 422 -15.99 14.22 -10.63
C ASN A 422 -14.62 14.90 -10.85
N ILE A 423 -13.62 14.52 -10.05
CA ILE A 423 -12.27 15.10 -10.10
C ILE A 423 -11.65 14.89 -11.49
N SER A 424 -11.85 13.72 -12.09
CA SER A 424 -11.36 13.43 -13.44
C SER A 424 -12.01 14.29 -14.52
N ASP A 425 -13.26 14.72 -14.34
CA ASP A 425 -13.95 15.56 -15.31
C ASP A 425 -13.35 16.98 -15.36
N VAL A 426 -12.79 17.44 -14.22
CA VAL A 426 -12.10 18.73 -14.11
C VAL A 426 -10.65 18.63 -14.57
N LEU A 427 -9.94 17.57 -14.15
CA LEU A 427 -8.51 17.42 -14.43
C LEU A 427 -8.23 16.93 -15.84
N GLY A 428 -9.15 16.18 -16.44
CA GLY A 428 -9.04 15.56 -17.75
C GLY A 428 -8.67 14.08 -17.66
N LYS A 429 -8.38 13.50 -18.82
CA LYS A 429 -7.99 12.09 -18.96
C LYS A 429 -6.57 11.99 -19.52
N ASP A 430 -5.88 10.91 -19.20
CA ASP A 430 -4.58 10.58 -19.78
C ASP A 430 -4.72 10.12 -21.25
N GLU A 431 -3.59 9.85 -21.89
CA GLU A 431 -3.51 9.38 -23.29
C GLU A 431 -4.22 8.03 -23.51
N ARG A 432 -4.54 7.30 -22.44
CA ARG A 432 -5.22 5.99 -22.45
C ARG A 432 -6.70 6.12 -22.12
N GLY A 433 -7.19 7.34 -21.89
CA GLY A 433 -8.58 7.63 -21.52
C GLY A 433 -8.91 7.40 -20.04
N ALA A 434 -7.93 7.14 -19.18
CA ALA A 434 -8.11 7.03 -17.73
C ALA A 434 -8.20 8.43 -17.10
N GLY A 435 -9.13 8.62 -16.16
CA GLY A 435 -9.30 9.89 -15.46
C GLY A 435 -8.07 10.26 -14.63
N LEU A 436 -7.61 11.51 -14.75
CA LEU A 436 -6.51 12.01 -13.93
C LEU A 436 -6.98 12.21 -12.49
N ASN A 437 -6.15 11.78 -11.52
CA ASN A 437 -6.31 12.14 -10.12
C ASN A 437 -5.54 13.43 -9.79
N SER A 438 -5.78 14.02 -8.62
CA SER A 438 -5.09 15.25 -8.20
C SER A 438 -3.59 15.06 -7.91
N SER A 439 -3.06 13.84 -8.09
CA SER A 439 -1.68 13.45 -7.79
C SER A 439 -1.25 13.71 -6.34
N ASN A 440 -2.16 14.11 -5.44
CA ASN A 440 -1.87 14.46 -4.06
C ASN A 440 -3.08 14.19 -3.18
N ILE A 441 -2.94 13.31 -2.19
CA ILE A 441 -4.06 12.92 -1.31
C ILE A 441 -4.73 14.09 -0.60
N PHE A 442 -4.00 15.15 -0.25
CA PHE A 442 -4.58 16.32 0.43
C PHE A 442 -5.44 17.15 -0.53
N LEU A 443 -5.00 17.31 -1.78
CA LEU A 443 -5.81 17.97 -2.80
C LEU A 443 -7.02 17.12 -3.17
N GLU A 444 -6.84 15.80 -3.29
CA GLU A 444 -7.92 14.85 -3.58
C GLU A 444 -9.02 14.94 -2.52
N VAL A 445 -8.62 14.95 -1.23
CA VAL A 445 -9.55 15.07 -0.11
C VAL A 445 -10.26 16.42 -0.11
N TRP A 446 -9.55 17.51 -0.41
CA TRP A 446 -10.17 18.83 -0.43
C TRP A 446 -11.15 18.97 -1.61
N LEU A 447 -10.77 18.53 -2.80
CA LEU A 447 -11.65 18.52 -3.97
C LEU A 447 -12.89 17.64 -3.74
N GLY A 448 -12.72 16.44 -3.18
CA GLY A 448 -13.80 15.47 -3.02
C GLY A 448 -14.76 15.81 -1.87
N ALA A 449 -14.24 16.22 -0.72
CA ALA A 449 -15.01 16.37 0.53
C ALA A 449 -14.97 17.79 1.14
N GLY A 450 -14.38 18.76 0.44
CA GLY A 450 -14.35 20.15 0.86
C GLY A 450 -13.55 20.41 2.14
N ILE A 451 -13.84 21.53 2.79
CA ILE A 451 -13.13 21.98 3.99
C ILE A 451 -13.29 21.02 5.18
N PHE A 452 -14.48 20.41 5.32
CA PHE A 452 -14.75 19.45 6.39
C PHE A 452 -13.93 18.17 6.24
N GLY A 453 -13.79 17.68 5.00
CA GLY A 453 -12.95 16.53 4.69
C GLY A 453 -11.48 16.80 4.99
N ILE A 454 -10.92 17.88 4.44
CA ILE A 454 -9.48 18.17 4.56
C ILE A 454 -9.07 18.52 6.00
N ILE A 455 -9.88 19.29 6.75
CA ILE A 455 -9.59 19.60 8.15
C ILE A 455 -9.61 18.31 8.98
N SER A 456 -10.62 17.45 8.78
CA SER A 456 -10.70 16.17 9.51
C SER A 456 -9.49 15.29 9.23
N PHE A 457 -9.09 15.20 7.96
CA PHE A 457 -7.94 14.41 7.54
C PHE A 457 -6.63 14.97 8.10
N LEU A 458 -6.41 16.28 8.03
CA LEU A 458 -5.21 16.95 8.57
C LEU A 458 -5.10 16.79 10.09
N ILE A 459 -6.20 16.94 10.83
CA ILE A 459 -6.21 16.75 12.28
C ILE A 459 -5.88 15.30 12.64
N LEU A 460 -6.45 14.32 11.93
CA LEU A 460 -6.19 12.90 12.18
C LEU A 460 -4.71 12.55 11.93
N ILE A 461 -4.17 12.92 10.77
CA ILE A 461 -2.78 12.65 10.41
C ILE A 461 -1.82 13.40 11.35
N GLY A 462 -2.10 14.68 11.63
CA GLY A 462 -1.35 15.49 12.58
C GLY A 462 -1.32 14.88 13.97
N TYR A 463 -2.45 14.37 14.46
CA TYR A 463 -2.54 13.71 15.75
C TYR A 463 -1.70 12.41 15.81
N ILE A 464 -1.76 11.56 14.78
CA ILE A 464 -0.95 10.34 14.69
C ILE A 464 0.55 10.68 14.76
N LEU A 465 0.99 11.67 13.98
CA LEU A 465 2.39 12.13 13.97
C LEU A 465 2.82 12.74 15.32
N LEU A 466 1.96 13.56 15.94
CA LEU A 466 2.24 14.18 17.23
C LEU A 466 2.40 13.14 18.34
N ARG A 467 1.56 12.09 18.37
CA ARG A 467 1.72 10.98 19.33
C ARG A 467 3.08 10.31 19.20
N GLY A 468 3.53 10.01 17.99
CA GLY A 468 4.85 9.45 17.73
C GLY A 468 5.98 10.38 18.18
N LYS A 469 5.94 11.65 17.79
CA LYS A 469 6.98 12.65 18.11
C LYS A 469 7.10 12.92 19.61
N LEU A 470 5.98 13.14 20.29
CA LEU A 470 5.96 13.46 21.73
C LEU A 470 6.57 12.34 22.56
N PHE A 471 6.37 11.08 22.17
CA PHE A 471 7.00 9.94 22.84
C PHE A 471 8.53 10.00 22.74
N PHE A 472 9.08 10.17 21.53
CA PHE A 472 10.53 10.26 21.34
C PHE A 472 11.13 11.46 22.06
N TRP A 473 10.48 12.63 21.99
CA TRP A 473 10.95 13.83 22.66
C TRP A 473 10.99 13.66 24.18
N LYS A 474 9.92 13.12 24.80
CA LYS A 474 9.91 12.81 26.24
C LYS A 474 11.03 11.87 26.64
N LYS A 475 11.34 10.87 25.79
CA LYS A 475 12.41 9.90 26.06
C LYS A 475 13.81 10.53 25.96
N ILE A 476 14.01 11.44 25.01
CA ILE A 476 15.26 12.20 24.84
C ILE A 476 15.47 13.13 26.05
N LEU A 477 14.48 13.97 26.38
CA LEU A 477 14.56 14.91 27.52
C LEU A 477 14.77 14.20 28.86
N GLY A 478 14.12 13.04 29.05
CA GLY A 478 14.26 12.27 30.27
C GLY A 478 15.59 11.49 30.40
N GLY A 479 16.53 11.61 29.44
CA GLY A 479 17.79 10.84 29.41
C GLY A 479 17.61 9.31 29.26
N LYS A 480 16.35 8.84 29.15
CA LYS A 480 15.98 7.43 29.06
C LYS A 480 16.04 6.92 27.62
N PHE A 481 16.35 7.76 26.64
CA PHE A 481 16.46 7.35 25.23
C PHE A 481 17.44 6.20 25.06
N TRP A 482 18.53 6.22 25.83
CA TRP A 482 19.57 5.20 25.81
C TRP A 482 19.29 3.98 26.71
N ARG A 483 18.25 4.04 27.58
CA ARG A 483 17.88 2.96 28.49
C ARG A 483 16.77 2.06 27.92
N GLN A 484 16.77 0.82 28.41
CA GLN A 484 15.95 -0.37 28.10
C GLN A 484 14.85 -0.24 27.03
N ASP A 485 14.90 -1.16 26.06
CA ASP A 485 13.92 -1.30 24.98
C ASP A 485 12.57 -1.75 25.57
N SER A 486 11.59 -0.86 25.56
CA SER A 486 10.22 -1.15 26.01
C SER A 486 9.36 -1.53 24.79
N GLY A 487 8.34 -2.36 24.98
CA GLY A 487 7.38 -2.68 23.90
C GLY A 487 6.69 -1.46 23.29
N MET A 488 6.69 -0.32 24.01
CA MET A 488 6.16 0.95 23.52
C MET A 488 7.07 1.61 22.46
N ASP A 489 8.38 1.36 22.46
CA ASP A 489 9.30 1.93 21.45
C ASP A 489 8.96 1.43 20.04
N PHE A 490 8.60 0.14 19.94
CA PHE A 490 8.15 -0.50 18.71
C PHE A 490 6.93 0.21 18.11
N PHE A 491 5.89 0.46 18.92
CA PHE A 491 4.65 1.02 18.40
C PHE A 491 4.83 2.46 17.92
N HIS A 492 5.52 3.31 18.68
CA HIS A 492 5.74 4.70 18.27
C HIS A 492 6.66 4.83 17.06
N LEU A 493 7.63 3.91 16.90
CA LEU A 493 8.44 3.83 15.69
C LEU A 493 7.58 3.47 14.47
N PHE A 494 6.67 2.51 14.62
CA PHE A 494 5.68 2.17 13.58
C PHE A 494 4.78 3.37 13.25
N LEU A 495 4.34 4.17 14.23
CA LEU A 495 3.52 5.37 13.96
C LEU A 495 4.26 6.37 13.08
N VAL A 496 5.51 6.70 13.43
CA VAL A 496 6.29 7.72 12.71
C VAL A 496 6.69 7.22 11.32
N LEU A 497 7.31 6.04 11.24
CA LEU A 497 7.74 5.48 9.96
C LEU A 497 6.54 5.12 9.07
N GLY A 498 5.46 4.61 9.65
CA GLY A 498 4.24 4.24 8.92
C GLY A 498 3.52 5.47 8.36
N ALA A 499 3.48 6.57 9.11
CA ALA A 499 2.95 7.83 8.60
C ALA A 499 3.78 8.34 7.42
N VAL A 500 5.11 8.26 7.49
CA VAL A 500 5.99 8.61 6.36
C VAL A 500 5.74 7.69 5.16
N ALA A 501 5.63 6.38 5.40
CA ALA A 501 5.35 5.38 4.37
C ALA A 501 4.05 5.64 3.61
N ILE A 502 3.02 6.15 4.30
CA ILE A 502 1.74 6.52 3.69
C ILE A 502 1.83 7.90 3.05
N ILE A 503 2.28 8.93 3.76
CA ILE A 503 2.19 10.33 3.30
C ILE A 503 3.10 10.59 2.10
N VAL A 504 4.37 10.15 2.13
CA VAL A 504 5.36 10.55 1.11
C VAL A 504 4.96 10.10 -0.29
N PRO A 505 4.60 8.83 -0.54
CA PRO A 505 4.14 8.44 -1.86
C PRO A 505 2.79 9.09 -2.22
N ASN A 506 1.93 9.31 -1.23
CA ASN A 506 0.62 9.93 -1.43
C ASN A 506 0.65 11.43 -1.77
N LEU A 507 1.81 12.09 -1.67
CA LEU A 507 2.03 13.43 -2.22
C LEU A 507 2.16 13.44 -3.76
N PHE A 508 2.31 12.26 -4.36
CA PHE A 508 2.53 12.09 -5.80
C PHE A 508 1.52 11.14 -6.49
N ASN A 509 0.68 10.41 -5.74
CA ASN A 509 -0.43 9.59 -6.23
C ASN A 509 -1.50 9.49 -5.13
N ALA A 510 -2.75 9.85 -5.40
CA ALA A 510 -3.79 9.89 -4.37
C ALA A 510 -4.42 8.50 -4.14
N GLY A 511 -3.97 7.79 -3.10
CA GLY A 511 -4.43 6.45 -2.72
C GLY A 511 -5.46 6.42 -1.57
N ILE A 512 -6.42 7.35 -1.52
CA ILE A 512 -7.38 7.45 -0.39
C ILE A 512 -8.34 6.25 -0.33
N MET A 513 -8.63 5.59 -1.47
CA MET A 513 -9.50 4.42 -1.58
C MET A 513 -8.72 3.09 -1.52
N LEU A 514 -7.68 3.03 -0.69
CA LEU A 514 -6.88 1.83 -0.44
C LEU A 514 -7.19 1.27 0.95
N GLY A 515 -7.59 0.00 1.04
CA GLY A 515 -8.07 -0.61 2.28
C GLY A 515 -7.02 -0.58 3.39
N PHE A 516 -5.76 -0.80 3.04
CA PHE A 516 -4.66 -0.82 4.01
C PHE A 516 -4.39 0.55 4.64
N LEU A 517 -4.74 1.67 3.98
CA LEU A 517 -4.62 3.02 4.55
C LEU A 517 -5.58 3.20 5.73
N TRP A 518 -6.83 2.77 5.56
CA TRP A 518 -7.87 2.86 6.60
C TRP A 518 -7.59 1.90 7.75
N VAL A 519 -7.07 0.70 7.44
CA VAL A 519 -6.60 -0.23 8.46
C VAL A 519 -5.42 0.35 9.23
N TRP A 520 -4.43 0.95 8.54
CA TRP A 520 -3.31 1.62 9.17
C TRP A 520 -3.77 2.76 10.10
N MET A 521 -4.70 3.61 9.67
CA MET A 521 -5.28 4.66 10.52
C MET A 521 -5.95 4.08 11.77
N GLY A 522 -6.73 3.00 11.63
CA GLY A 522 -7.39 2.34 12.75
C GLY A 522 -6.40 1.76 13.76
N VAL A 523 -5.31 1.14 13.28
CA VAL A 523 -4.21 0.61 14.10
C VAL A 523 -3.41 1.74 14.77
N ALA A 524 -3.11 2.82 14.03
CA ALA A 524 -2.31 3.94 14.51
C ALA A 524 -2.97 4.67 15.71
N LEU A 525 -4.30 4.60 15.78
CA LEU A 525 -5.08 5.19 16.86
C LEU A 525 -5.37 4.22 18.02
N ALA A 526 -4.83 3.00 17.99
CA ALA A 526 -4.88 2.07 19.12
C ALA A 526 -4.27 2.69 20.40
N ARG A 527 -4.72 2.22 21.56
CA ARG A 527 -4.15 2.65 22.84
C ARG A 527 -2.78 1.99 23.00
N SER A 528 -1.78 2.84 23.24
CA SER A 528 -0.37 2.47 23.38
C SER A 528 0.01 2.16 24.81
#